data_AF-A0A976IHA6-F1
#
_entry.id   AF-A0A976IHA6-F1
#
_cell.length_a   1.000
_cell.length_b   1.000
_cell.length_c   1.000
_cell.angle_alpha   90.00
_cell.angle_beta   90.00
_cell.angle_gamma   90.00
#
_symmetry.space_group_name_H-M   'P 1'
#
loop_
_entity.id
_entity.type
_entity.pdbx_description
1 polymer ?
#
loop_
_entity_poly.entity_id
_entity_poly.type
_entity_poly.pdbx_seq_one_letter_code
_entity_poly.pdbx_strand_id
1 'polypeptide(L)'
;MNSPDYTEFLKWCVAIERSLPGRPEKAYAIMSVVLSKELGNWHAARVLVGLKEINLFRSQKVFQALLHLWQIKELNLAALLSEVELGLLDTPNKVIETFLNPVFAECFEYAYDMERAGKESVYDSLMVVLKQYNLDSQMDNIIAAGVERLHHAVTSEFEKLRRILHYLVFQLNKKTNPIPILESFIIPHGSSNAISRTYDRLAKACHPHGNDEAKSEWLINSLTGSLLEPQLFVIMYKMNSKQHHTGFPAIVLKQLAKHWQESPSSSYDTALTLFQQFQFEKLPAGVNNDQYELNCLDSWKAFIDLAYGKQTSIPVSLLNDIVKQGNGAVTYAMLEHIWAVVLWHEQATSAKELEKRSKSPS
;
A
#
# COMPACT_ATOMS: atom_id res chain seq x y z
N MET A 1 28.17 -31.50 11.63
CA MET A 1 27.36 -32.23 10.60
C MET A 1 28.34 -32.81 9.60
N ASN A 2 28.22 -34.09 9.24
CA ASN A 2 29.01 -34.66 8.16
C ASN A 2 28.51 -34.06 6.83
N SER A 3 29.42 -33.62 5.96
CA SER A 3 29.05 -33.13 4.63
C SER A 3 28.35 -34.25 3.85
N PRO A 4 27.22 -34.00 3.16
CA PRO A 4 26.56 -35.03 2.38
C PRO A 4 27.50 -35.57 1.29
N ASP A 5 27.53 -36.89 1.10
CA ASP A 5 28.30 -37.49 0.01
C ASP A 5 27.56 -37.29 -1.32
N TYR A 6 28.10 -36.40 -2.15
CA TYR A 6 27.55 -36.09 -3.49
C TYR A 6 28.24 -36.87 -4.62
N THR A 7 29.06 -37.88 -4.33
CA THR A 7 29.88 -38.58 -5.32
C THR A 7 29.06 -39.19 -6.45
N GLU A 8 27.99 -39.92 -6.12
CA GLU A 8 27.12 -40.54 -7.13
C GLU A 8 26.34 -39.49 -7.94
N PHE A 9 25.91 -38.40 -7.29
CA PHE A 9 25.25 -37.29 -7.97
C PHE A 9 26.18 -36.63 -9.00
N LEU A 10 27.44 -36.39 -8.63
CA LEU A 10 28.43 -35.82 -9.55
C LEU A 10 28.76 -36.76 -10.71
N LYS A 11 28.82 -38.08 -10.48
CA LYS A 11 28.97 -39.07 -11.56
C LYS A 11 27.79 -39.01 -12.53
N TRP A 12 26.57 -38.92 -12.02
CA TRP A 12 25.37 -38.76 -12.84
C TRP A 12 25.41 -37.48 -13.68
N CYS A 13 25.82 -36.34 -13.09
CA CYS A 13 25.98 -35.10 -13.86
C CYS A 13 26.98 -35.25 -15.01
N VAL A 14 28.16 -35.84 -14.74
CA VAL A 14 29.18 -36.08 -15.76
C VAL A 14 28.68 -37.01 -16.86
N ALA A 15 27.88 -38.02 -16.51
CA ALA A 15 27.30 -38.93 -17.48
C ALA A 15 26.32 -38.22 -18.44
N ILE A 16 25.48 -37.31 -17.94
CA ILE A 16 24.58 -36.50 -18.79
C ILE A 16 25.38 -35.58 -19.71
N GLU A 17 26.40 -34.88 -19.20
CA GLU A 17 27.26 -34.00 -20.00
C GLU A 17 27.95 -34.78 -21.13
N ARG A 18 28.50 -35.96 -20.84
CA ARG A 18 29.14 -36.83 -21.84
C ARG A 18 28.18 -37.36 -22.88
N SER A 19 26.91 -37.55 -22.52
CA SER A 19 25.87 -38.01 -23.45
C SER A 19 25.42 -36.92 -24.43
N LEU A 20 25.82 -35.65 -24.21
CA LEU A 20 25.44 -34.50 -25.03
C LEU A 20 26.66 -33.67 -25.46
N PRO A 21 27.59 -34.26 -26.25
CA PRO A 21 28.82 -33.57 -26.65
C PRO A 21 28.52 -32.28 -27.42
N GLY A 22 29.21 -31.20 -27.05
CA GLY A 22 29.06 -29.87 -27.66
C GLY A 22 27.75 -29.13 -27.31
N ARG A 23 26.92 -29.66 -26.40
CA ARG A 23 25.64 -29.03 -25.99
C ARG A 23 25.45 -28.98 -24.47
N PRO A 24 26.38 -28.33 -23.72
CA PRO A 24 26.34 -28.30 -22.26
C PRO A 24 25.05 -27.67 -21.69
N GLU A 25 24.51 -26.64 -22.35
CA GLU A 25 23.25 -25.99 -21.93
C GLU A 25 22.07 -26.97 -21.88
N LYS A 26 21.99 -27.91 -22.84
CA LYS A 26 20.94 -28.95 -22.85
C LYS A 26 21.13 -29.95 -21.72
N ALA A 27 22.38 -30.28 -21.38
CA ALA A 27 22.68 -31.14 -20.25
C ALA A 27 22.20 -30.48 -18.94
N TYR A 28 22.49 -29.19 -18.74
CA TYR A 28 22.04 -28.46 -17.56
C TYR A 28 20.51 -28.38 -17.48
N ALA A 29 19.83 -28.08 -18.59
CA ALA A 29 18.36 -28.05 -18.63
C ALA A 29 17.74 -29.41 -18.27
N ILE A 30 18.28 -30.52 -18.79
CA ILE A 30 17.83 -31.87 -18.44
C ILE A 30 18.04 -32.14 -16.95
N MET A 31 19.21 -31.79 -16.41
CA MET A 31 19.48 -31.96 -14.98
C MET A 31 18.47 -31.19 -14.13
N SER A 32 18.19 -29.92 -14.46
CA SER A 32 17.23 -29.09 -13.74
C SER A 32 15.80 -29.64 -13.81
N VAL A 33 15.37 -30.14 -14.98
CA VAL A 33 14.05 -30.76 -15.16
C VAL A 33 13.93 -32.04 -14.33
N VAL A 34 14.94 -32.92 -14.39
CA VAL A 34 14.95 -34.17 -13.62
C VAL A 34 14.95 -33.87 -12.12
N LEU A 35 15.83 -32.97 -11.65
CA LEU A 35 15.88 -32.57 -10.24
C LEU A 35 14.55 -32.02 -9.74
N SER A 36 13.97 -31.06 -10.47
CA SER A 36 12.68 -30.44 -10.12
C SER A 36 11.55 -31.47 -10.07
N LYS A 37 11.56 -32.46 -10.98
CA LYS A 37 10.53 -33.50 -11.05
C LYS A 37 10.67 -34.55 -9.95
N GLU A 38 11.88 -35.03 -9.69
CA GLU A 38 12.12 -36.16 -8.79
C GLU A 38 12.20 -35.74 -7.32
N LEU A 39 12.65 -34.50 -7.04
CA LEU A 39 12.86 -34.02 -5.67
C LEU A 39 11.89 -32.91 -5.24
N GLY A 40 11.27 -32.22 -6.19
CA GLY A 40 10.61 -30.95 -5.94
C GLY A 40 11.51 -29.75 -6.12
N ASN A 41 10.92 -28.56 -6.29
CA ASN A 41 11.67 -27.33 -6.58
C ASN A 41 12.59 -26.91 -5.43
N TRP A 42 12.09 -26.93 -4.20
CA TRP A 42 12.88 -26.59 -3.01
C TRP A 42 14.06 -27.54 -2.82
N HIS A 43 13.83 -28.85 -2.86
CA HIS A 43 14.87 -29.84 -2.65
C HIS A 43 15.90 -29.85 -3.79
N ALA A 44 15.47 -29.62 -5.03
CA ALA A 44 16.36 -29.40 -6.16
C ALA A 44 17.29 -28.20 -5.89
N ALA A 45 16.75 -27.07 -5.45
CA ALA A 45 17.53 -25.90 -5.08
C ALA A 45 18.48 -26.18 -3.90
N ARG A 46 18.02 -26.93 -2.88
CA ARG A 46 18.84 -27.35 -1.73
C ARG A 46 20.06 -28.18 -2.13
N VAL A 47 19.87 -29.18 -2.99
CA VAL A 47 20.97 -30.00 -3.52
C VAL A 47 21.98 -29.12 -4.25
N LEU A 48 21.52 -28.25 -5.14
CA LEU A 48 22.40 -27.40 -5.93
C LEU A 48 23.14 -26.37 -5.07
N VAL A 49 22.48 -25.75 -4.09
CA VAL A 49 23.13 -24.84 -3.14
C VAL A 49 24.20 -25.57 -2.33
N GLY A 50 23.92 -26.76 -1.81
CA GLY A 50 24.91 -27.58 -1.09
C GLY A 50 26.11 -27.98 -1.97
N LEU A 51 25.88 -28.20 -3.26
CA LEU A 51 26.95 -28.50 -4.22
C LEU A 51 27.86 -27.32 -4.55
N LYS A 52 27.48 -26.07 -4.24
CA LYS A 52 28.33 -24.90 -4.51
C LYS A 52 29.68 -25.00 -3.80
N GLU A 53 29.72 -25.67 -2.64
CA GLU A 53 30.95 -25.89 -1.85
C GLU A 53 31.91 -26.91 -2.48
N ILE A 54 31.41 -27.81 -3.33
CA ILE A 54 32.17 -28.95 -3.89
C ILE A 54 32.45 -28.75 -5.38
N ASN A 55 31.49 -28.21 -6.13
CA ASN A 55 31.60 -27.99 -7.56
C ASN A 55 30.81 -26.74 -7.99
N LEU A 56 31.38 -25.58 -7.66
CA LEU A 56 30.77 -24.28 -7.86
C LEU A 56 30.32 -24.07 -9.31
N PHE A 57 31.19 -24.34 -10.29
CA PHE A 57 30.92 -24.06 -11.70
C PHE A 57 29.71 -24.82 -12.21
N ARG A 58 29.66 -26.14 -12.00
CA ARG A 58 28.55 -26.97 -12.46
C ARG A 58 27.27 -26.64 -11.70
N SER A 59 27.35 -26.51 -10.37
CA SER A 59 26.20 -26.15 -9.54
C SER A 59 25.55 -24.85 -10.02
N GLN A 60 26.35 -23.80 -10.28
CA GLN A 60 25.84 -22.52 -10.78
C GLN A 60 25.11 -22.65 -12.12
N LYS A 61 25.65 -23.43 -13.06
CA LYS A 61 25.03 -23.61 -14.39
C LYS A 61 23.71 -24.38 -14.32
N VAL A 62 23.66 -25.45 -13.53
CA VAL A 62 22.42 -26.20 -13.31
C VAL A 62 21.40 -25.36 -12.52
N PHE A 63 21.86 -24.54 -11.58
CA PHE A 63 20.99 -23.61 -10.84
C PHE A 63 20.40 -22.53 -11.76
N GLN A 64 21.20 -21.94 -12.65
CA GLN A 64 20.70 -20.99 -13.66
C GLN A 64 19.64 -21.63 -14.57
N ALA A 65 19.88 -22.85 -15.02
CA ALA A 65 18.89 -23.60 -15.80
C ALA A 65 17.62 -23.93 -14.99
N LEU A 66 17.74 -24.16 -13.67
CA LEU A 66 16.61 -24.36 -12.77
C LEU A 66 15.78 -23.08 -12.60
N LEU A 67 16.42 -21.92 -12.41
CA LEU A 67 15.72 -20.63 -12.37
C LEU A 67 14.96 -20.37 -13.67
N HIS A 68 15.59 -20.64 -14.82
CA HIS A 68 14.93 -20.49 -16.12
C HIS A 68 13.72 -21.43 -16.27
N LEU A 69 13.84 -22.67 -15.80
CA LEU A 69 12.72 -23.60 -15.76
C LEU A 69 11.56 -23.08 -14.89
N TRP A 70 11.85 -22.48 -13.74
CA TRP A 70 10.84 -21.86 -12.88
C TRP A 70 10.15 -20.67 -13.58
N GLN A 71 10.90 -19.84 -14.30
CA GLN A 71 10.33 -18.75 -15.11
C GLN A 71 9.38 -19.27 -16.18
N ILE A 72 9.76 -20.31 -16.92
CA ILE A 72 8.90 -20.93 -17.95
C ILE A 72 7.61 -21.47 -17.34
N LYS A 73 7.70 -22.06 -16.14
CA LYS A 73 6.56 -22.59 -15.38
C LYS A 73 5.77 -21.51 -14.63
N GLU A 74 6.22 -20.26 -14.66
CA GLU A 74 5.67 -19.13 -13.91
C GLU A 74 5.45 -19.45 -12.41
N LEU A 75 6.43 -20.10 -11.78
CA LEU A 75 6.30 -20.48 -10.37
C LEU A 75 6.38 -19.24 -9.47
N ASN A 76 5.44 -19.11 -8.54
CA ASN A 76 5.49 -18.11 -7.48
C ASN A 76 6.17 -18.66 -6.22
N LEU A 77 6.40 -17.80 -5.22
CA LEU A 77 7.07 -18.21 -3.99
C LEU A 77 6.29 -19.31 -3.25
N ALA A 78 4.96 -19.26 -3.25
CA ALA A 78 4.13 -20.28 -2.60
C ALA A 78 4.30 -21.66 -3.24
N ALA A 79 4.36 -21.73 -4.57
CA ALA A 79 4.60 -22.96 -5.32
C ALA A 79 6.01 -23.52 -5.05
N LEU A 80 7.03 -22.65 -4.97
CA LEU A 80 8.39 -23.05 -4.64
C LEU A 80 8.51 -23.63 -3.22
N LEU A 81 7.70 -23.12 -2.29
CA LEU A 81 7.70 -23.52 -0.88
C LEU A 81 6.68 -24.63 -0.54
N SER A 82 5.86 -25.06 -1.51
CA SER A 82 4.72 -25.96 -1.28
C SER A 82 5.09 -27.36 -0.76
N GLU A 83 6.26 -27.86 -1.14
CA GLU A 83 6.77 -29.20 -0.76
C GLU A 83 7.80 -29.15 0.36
N VAL A 84 8.03 -27.95 0.91
CA VAL A 84 8.90 -27.82 2.05
C VAL A 84 8.14 -28.39 3.23
N GLU A 85 8.72 -29.38 3.92
CA GLU A 85 8.31 -29.75 5.28
C GLU A 85 8.62 -28.57 6.22
N LEU A 86 7.90 -27.46 6.02
CA LEU A 86 7.81 -26.30 6.89
C LEU A 86 7.03 -26.65 8.15
N GLY A 87 6.97 -27.93 8.54
CA GLY A 87 6.35 -28.42 9.78
C GLY A 87 6.96 -27.84 11.07
N LEU A 88 7.80 -26.81 10.93
CA LEU A 88 8.41 -26.02 11.96
C LEU A 88 8.04 -24.53 11.84
N LEU A 89 7.22 -24.05 10.90
CA LEU A 89 6.71 -22.67 10.90
C LEU A 89 5.53 -22.48 11.86
N ASP A 90 5.63 -22.96 13.09
CA ASP A 90 4.59 -22.74 14.12
C ASP A 90 4.81 -21.44 14.92
N THR A 91 5.98 -20.83 14.77
CA THR A 91 6.40 -19.66 15.54
C THR A 91 7.17 -18.68 14.66
N PRO A 92 7.09 -17.36 14.97
CA PRO A 92 7.87 -16.33 14.28
C PRO A 92 9.39 -16.62 14.20
N ASN A 93 9.98 -17.18 15.27
CA ASN A 93 11.42 -17.49 15.30
C ASN A 93 11.83 -18.53 14.25
N LYS A 94 11.03 -19.59 14.08
CA LYS A 94 11.32 -20.63 13.11
C LYS A 94 11.08 -20.18 11.66
N VAL A 95 10.19 -19.20 11.44
CA VAL A 95 10.10 -18.47 10.15
C VAL A 95 11.42 -17.78 9.84
N ILE A 96 12.01 -17.10 10.82
CA ILE A 96 13.29 -16.43 10.65
C ILE A 96 14.44 -17.42 10.43
N GLU A 97 14.46 -18.57 11.11
CA GLU A 97 15.40 -19.66 10.82
C GLU A 97 15.27 -20.15 9.37
N THR A 98 14.06 -20.19 8.84
CA THR A 98 13.81 -20.51 7.43
C THR A 98 14.34 -19.41 6.51
N PHE A 99 14.15 -18.14 6.83
CA PHE A 99 14.67 -17.01 6.03
C PHE A 99 16.20 -16.97 6.00
N LEU A 100 16.85 -17.49 7.04
CA LEU A 100 18.30 -17.66 7.10
C LEU A 100 18.80 -18.83 6.25
N ASN A 101 17.92 -19.74 5.82
CA ASN A 101 18.31 -20.83 4.93
C ASN A 101 18.74 -20.26 3.57
N PRO A 102 19.97 -20.57 3.09
CA PRO A 102 20.44 -20.09 1.80
C PRO A 102 19.52 -20.43 0.63
N VAL A 103 18.81 -21.58 0.70
CA VAL A 103 17.84 -22.01 -0.31
C VAL A 103 16.63 -21.09 -0.35
N PHE A 104 16.09 -20.71 0.82
CA PHE A 104 14.98 -19.77 0.90
C PHE A 104 15.36 -18.44 0.25
N ALA A 105 16.55 -17.94 0.54
CA ALA A 105 16.99 -16.67 -0.02
C ALA A 105 17.09 -16.72 -1.56
N GLU A 106 17.52 -17.83 -2.16
CA GLU A 106 17.51 -17.95 -3.63
C GLU A 106 16.08 -18.01 -4.18
N CYS A 107 15.15 -18.71 -3.52
CA CYS A 107 13.74 -18.72 -3.90
C CYS A 107 13.11 -17.33 -3.77
N PHE A 108 13.44 -16.59 -2.71
CA PHE A 108 12.96 -15.23 -2.47
C PHE A 108 13.48 -14.25 -3.54
N GLU A 109 14.79 -14.24 -3.81
CA GLU A 109 15.39 -13.37 -4.83
C GLU A 109 14.80 -13.65 -6.22
N TYR A 110 14.61 -14.93 -6.57
CA TYR A 110 13.91 -15.31 -7.80
C TYR A 110 12.48 -14.73 -7.86
N ALA A 111 11.70 -14.91 -6.80
CA ALA A 111 10.33 -14.41 -6.77
C ALA A 111 10.30 -12.87 -6.80
N TYR A 112 11.27 -12.21 -6.17
CA TYR A 112 11.41 -10.77 -6.15
C TYR A 112 11.73 -10.21 -7.54
N ASP A 113 12.60 -10.87 -8.31
CA ASP A 113 12.87 -10.52 -9.70
C ASP A 113 11.61 -10.69 -10.57
N MET A 114 10.79 -11.72 -10.30
CA MET A 114 9.50 -11.90 -10.98
C MET A 114 8.50 -10.78 -10.65
N GLU A 115 8.38 -10.38 -9.37
CA GLU A 115 7.55 -9.23 -8.97
C GLU A 115 7.99 -7.94 -9.68
N ARG A 116 9.31 -7.68 -9.77
CA ARG A 116 9.85 -6.52 -10.50
C ARG A 116 9.55 -6.55 -11.99
N ALA A 117 9.39 -7.73 -12.57
CA ALA A 117 8.93 -7.92 -13.94
C ALA A 117 7.39 -7.77 -14.11
N GLY A 118 6.67 -7.36 -13.06
CA GLY A 118 5.23 -7.15 -13.07
C GLY A 118 4.40 -8.43 -12.92
N LYS A 119 5.00 -9.50 -12.40
CA LYS A 119 4.32 -10.76 -12.09
C LYS A 119 3.75 -10.73 -10.67
N GLU A 120 3.50 -11.90 -10.09
CA GLU A 120 2.87 -12.05 -8.77
C GLU A 120 3.70 -11.46 -7.63
N SER A 121 3.02 -10.92 -6.60
CA SER A 121 3.67 -10.35 -5.42
C SER A 121 4.33 -11.42 -4.55
N VAL A 122 5.59 -11.21 -4.19
CA VAL A 122 6.31 -12.09 -3.25
C VAL A 122 5.65 -12.06 -1.88
N TYR A 123 5.23 -10.88 -1.42
CA TYR A 123 4.54 -10.73 -0.14
C TYR A 123 3.24 -11.52 -0.12
N ASP A 124 2.38 -11.39 -1.13
CA ASP A 124 1.10 -12.11 -1.16
C ASP A 124 1.31 -13.63 -1.22
N SER A 125 2.29 -14.09 -2.00
CA SER A 125 2.70 -15.50 -2.04
C SER A 125 3.18 -15.99 -0.67
N LEU A 126 3.99 -15.20 0.04
CA LEU A 126 4.45 -15.54 1.39
C LEU A 126 3.28 -15.58 2.38
N MET A 127 2.30 -14.66 2.28
CA MET A 127 1.11 -14.69 3.12
C MET A 127 0.30 -15.98 2.93
N VAL A 128 0.20 -16.47 1.69
CA VAL A 128 -0.46 -17.77 1.42
C VAL A 128 0.23 -18.90 2.16
N VAL A 129 1.57 -18.93 2.17
CA VAL A 129 2.35 -19.93 2.91
C VAL A 129 2.14 -19.78 4.42
N LEU A 130 2.27 -18.57 4.96
CA LEU A 130 2.10 -18.31 6.40
C LEU A 130 0.68 -18.65 6.90
N LYS A 131 -0.34 -18.43 6.06
CA LYS A 131 -1.73 -18.76 6.37
C LYS A 131 -1.95 -20.26 6.60
N GLN A 132 -1.21 -21.13 5.91
CA GLN A 132 -1.29 -22.58 6.14
C GLN A 132 -0.89 -22.98 7.56
N TYR A 133 -0.15 -22.11 8.26
CA TYR A 133 0.34 -22.31 9.62
C TYR A 133 -0.28 -21.32 10.64
N ASN A 134 -1.33 -20.58 10.28
CA ASN A 134 -1.95 -19.54 11.11
C ASN A 134 -0.99 -18.43 11.57
N LEU A 135 0.00 -18.09 10.74
CA LEU A 135 0.98 -17.03 10.98
C LEU A 135 0.73 -15.76 10.15
N ASP A 136 -0.31 -15.73 9.31
CA ASP A 136 -0.60 -14.61 8.42
C ASP A 136 -0.99 -13.32 9.16
N SER A 137 -1.49 -13.41 10.39
CA SER A 137 -1.72 -12.24 11.25
C SER A 137 -0.50 -11.81 12.08
N GLN A 138 0.63 -12.52 11.97
CA GLN A 138 1.80 -12.36 12.86
C GLN A 138 3.01 -11.71 12.16
N MET A 139 2.80 -11.00 11.05
CA MET A 139 3.90 -10.40 10.28
C MET A 139 4.77 -9.45 11.13
N ASP A 140 4.17 -8.63 12.00
CA ASP A 140 4.90 -7.78 12.94
C ASP A 140 5.81 -8.59 13.87
N ASN A 141 5.32 -9.71 14.42
CA ASN A 141 6.09 -10.59 15.29
C ASN A 141 7.23 -11.29 14.53
N ILE A 142 6.99 -11.69 13.27
CA ILE A 142 8.01 -12.25 12.39
C ILE A 142 9.11 -11.22 12.14
N ILE A 143 8.75 -9.99 11.77
CA ILE A 143 9.70 -8.91 11.57
C ILE A 143 10.50 -8.64 12.85
N ALA A 144 9.84 -8.56 14.01
CA ALA A 144 10.49 -8.33 15.30
C ALA A 144 11.52 -9.43 15.64
N ALA A 145 11.15 -10.71 15.48
CA ALA A 145 12.08 -11.83 15.66
C ALA A 145 13.30 -11.74 14.72
N GLY A 146 13.07 -11.30 13.49
CA GLY A 146 14.13 -11.09 12.49
C GLY A 146 15.09 -9.98 12.89
N VAL A 147 14.55 -8.85 13.35
CA VAL A 147 15.33 -7.69 13.83
C VAL A 147 16.13 -8.06 15.07
N GLU A 148 15.55 -8.80 16.01
CA GLU A 148 16.27 -9.31 17.19
C GLU A 148 17.46 -10.17 16.77
N ARG A 149 17.27 -11.07 15.79
CA ARG A 149 18.37 -11.89 15.26
C ARG A 149 19.46 -11.07 14.57
N LEU A 150 19.12 -10.02 13.84
CA LEU A 150 20.10 -9.12 13.25
C LEU A 150 20.94 -8.38 14.28
N HIS A 151 20.36 -7.99 15.42
CA HIS A 151 21.11 -7.31 16.49
C HIS A 151 22.20 -8.19 17.13
N HIS A 152 22.02 -9.51 17.07
CA HIS A 152 22.91 -10.47 17.70
C HIS A 152 24.00 -10.99 16.74
N ALA A 153 24.06 -10.50 15.50
CA ALA A 153 24.98 -11.00 14.48
C ALA A 153 25.68 -9.88 13.69
N VAL A 154 27.00 -10.03 13.49
CA VAL A 154 27.88 -9.03 12.83
C VAL A 154 28.40 -9.53 11.46
N THR A 155 27.88 -10.64 10.94
CA THR A 155 28.43 -11.32 9.75
C THR A 155 27.65 -11.02 8.46
N SER A 156 28.33 -11.17 7.32
CA SER A 156 27.79 -11.00 5.95
C SER A 156 26.65 -11.97 5.61
N GLU A 157 26.54 -13.08 6.33
CA GLU A 157 25.48 -14.09 6.16
C GLU A 157 24.07 -13.53 6.44
N PHE A 158 23.99 -12.46 7.23
CA PHE A 158 22.72 -11.81 7.59
C PHE A 158 22.26 -10.73 6.61
N GLU A 159 23.07 -10.39 5.60
CA GLU A 159 22.70 -9.37 4.60
C GLU A 159 21.46 -9.79 3.78
N LYS A 160 21.33 -11.08 3.46
CA LYS A 160 20.14 -11.62 2.80
C LYS A 160 18.90 -11.50 3.67
N LEU A 161 19.00 -11.85 4.96
CA LEU A 161 17.90 -11.67 5.92
C LEU A 161 17.52 -10.19 6.05
N ARG A 162 18.50 -9.29 6.14
CA ARG A 162 18.26 -7.84 6.22
C ARG A 162 17.45 -7.33 5.03
N ARG A 163 17.77 -7.78 3.80
CA ARG A 163 17.01 -7.42 2.60
C ARG A 163 15.58 -7.95 2.62
N ILE A 164 15.39 -9.21 3.02
CA ILE A 164 14.06 -9.81 3.17
C ILE A 164 13.24 -9.02 4.19
N LEU A 165 13.78 -8.75 5.38
CA LEU A 165 13.08 -7.99 6.42
C LEU A 165 12.75 -6.56 5.97
N HIS A 166 13.67 -5.88 5.29
CA HIS A 166 13.41 -4.55 4.75
C HIS A 166 12.25 -4.58 3.73
N TYR A 167 12.22 -5.57 2.84
CA TYR A 167 11.09 -5.79 1.93
C TYR A 167 9.78 -6.03 2.70
N LEU A 168 9.78 -6.88 3.72
CA LEU A 168 8.58 -7.19 4.51
C LEU A 168 8.06 -5.96 5.26
N VAL A 169 8.94 -5.18 5.90
CA VAL A 169 8.59 -3.90 6.55
C VAL A 169 7.96 -2.95 5.53
N PHE A 170 8.57 -2.80 4.36
CA PHE A 170 8.07 -1.93 3.31
C PHE A 170 6.67 -2.35 2.82
N GLN A 171 6.46 -3.65 2.59
CA GLN A 171 5.17 -4.18 2.14
C GLN A 171 4.11 -4.11 3.23
N LEU A 172 4.49 -4.38 4.48
CA LEU A 172 3.58 -4.23 5.62
C LEU A 172 3.15 -2.78 5.77
N ASN A 173 4.09 -1.83 5.75
CA ASN A 173 3.80 -0.40 5.78
C ASN A 173 2.85 0.02 4.65
N LYS A 174 3.04 -0.49 3.42
CA LYS A 174 2.10 -0.23 2.30
C LYS A 174 0.68 -0.74 2.54
N LYS A 175 0.51 -1.73 3.43
CA LYS A 175 -0.77 -2.37 3.73
C LYS A 175 -1.43 -1.85 5.01
N THR A 176 -0.66 -1.39 5.98
CA THR A 176 -1.15 -1.01 7.31
C THR A 176 -1.01 0.48 7.61
N ASN A 177 -0.09 1.19 6.96
CA ASN A 177 0.08 2.64 7.17
C ASN A 177 -0.87 3.41 6.25
N PRO A 178 -1.72 4.33 6.78
CA PRO A 178 -2.67 5.09 5.98
C PRO A 178 -1.99 6.03 4.97
N ILE A 179 -0.79 6.54 5.27
CA ILE A 179 -0.03 7.46 4.40
C ILE A 179 0.23 6.84 3.01
N PRO A 180 0.98 5.72 2.87
CA PRO A 180 1.23 5.11 1.56
C PRO A 180 -0.04 4.57 0.89
N ILE A 181 -1.09 4.26 1.66
CA ILE A 181 -2.39 3.90 1.07
C ILE A 181 -3.01 5.12 0.38
N LEU A 182 -3.02 6.28 1.03
CA LEU A 182 -3.56 7.53 0.50
C LEU A 182 -2.70 8.12 -0.62
N GLU A 183 -1.37 8.06 -0.52
CA GLU A 183 -0.45 8.51 -1.58
C GLU A 183 -0.67 7.76 -2.90
N SER A 184 -1.11 6.51 -2.83
CA SER A 184 -1.44 5.71 -4.03
C SER A 184 -2.74 6.15 -4.73
N PHE A 185 -3.52 7.05 -4.12
CA PHE A 185 -4.76 7.59 -4.66
C PHE A 185 -4.54 9.00 -5.22
N ILE A 186 -4.84 9.18 -6.51
CA ILE A 186 -4.64 10.44 -7.23
C ILE A 186 -5.99 11.10 -7.50
N ILE A 187 -6.16 12.32 -7.01
CA ILE A 187 -7.28 13.22 -7.35
C ILE A 187 -6.93 13.96 -8.66
N PRO A 188 -7.86 14.14 -9.61
CA PRO A 188 -9.28 13.80 -9.56
C PRO A 188 -9.62 12.45 -10.24
N HIS A 189 -8.63 11.75 -10.79
CA HIS A 189 -8.79 10.59 -11.67
C HIS A 189 -9.07 9.25 -10.96
N GLY A 190 -9.45 9.28 -9.69
CA GLY A 190 -9.85 8.10 -8.95
C GLY A 190 -11.15 7.51 -9.50
N SER A 191 -11.07 6.47 -10.34
CA SER A 191 -12.26 5.69 -10.72
C SER A 191 -13.03 5.21 -9.48
N SER A 192 -14.33 4.95 -9.60
CA SER A 192 -15.13 4.36 -8.50
C SER A 192 -14.46 3.11 -7.90
N ASN A 193 -13.82 2.29 -8.74
CA ASN A 193 -13.07 1.11 -8.33
C ASN A 193 -11.77 1.45 -7.59
N ALA A 194 -11.09 2.54 -7.94
CA ALA A 194 -9.93 3.03 -7.20
C ALA A 194 -10.35 3.52 -5.81
N ILE A 195 -11.43 4.31 -5.71
CA ILE A 195 -11.98 4.78 -4.43
C ILE A 195 -12.35 3.60 -3.52
N SER A 196 -13.12 2.64 -4.03
CA SER A 196 -13.52 1.46 -3.25
C SER A 196 -12.32 0.63 -2.81
N ARG A 197 -11.33 0.39 -3.69
CA ARG A 197 -10.11 -0.35 -3.32
C ARG A 197 -9.27 0.38 -2.26
N THR A 198 -9.12 1.70 -2.37
CA THR A 198 -8.37 2.48 -1.38
C THR A 198 -9.12 2.49 -0.04
N TYR A 199 -10.45 2.65 -0.07
CA TYR A 199 -11.28 2.53 1.13
C TYR A 199 -11.14 1.17 1.80
N ASP A 200 -11.23 0.06 1.05
CA ASP A 200 -11.11 -1.28 1.62
C ASP A 200 -9.74 -1.50 2.26
N ARG A 201 -8.67 -0.94 1.67
CA ARG A 201 -7.32 -0.96 2.25
C ARG A 201 -7.25 -0.15 3.54
N LEU A 202 -7.80 1.06 3.57
CA LEU A 202 -7.86 1.89 4.78
C LEU A 202 -8.69 1.22 5.88
N ALA A 203 -9.87 0.70 5.56
CA ALA A 203 -10.73 0.02 6.52
C ALA A 203 -10.05 -1.21 7.14
N LYS A 204 -9.26 -1.96 6.35
CA LYS A 204 -8.42 -3.06 6.84
C LYS A 204 -7.29 -2.56 7.73
N ALA A 205 -6.58 -1.51 7.32
CA ALA A 205 -5.52 -0.88 8.12
C ALA A 205 -6.04 -0.39 9.47
N CYS A 206 -7.24 0.19 9.49
CA CYS A 206 -7.88 0.66 10.71
C CYS A 206 -8.46 -0.49 11.58
N HIS A 207 -8.74 -1.67 11.03
CA HIS A 207 -9.44 -2.76 11.74
C HIS A 207 -8.88 -3.09 13.15
N PRO A 208 -7.56 -3.12 13.40
CA PRO A 208 -6.99 -3.43 14.72
C PRO A 208 -7.26 -2.36 15.80
N HIS A 209 -7.69 -1.15 15.42
CA HIS A 209 -7.76 0.01 16.31
C HIS A 209 -9.10 0.16 17.04
N GLY A 210 -9.83 -0.94 17.28
CA GLY A 210 -11.03 -0.96 18.13
C GLY A 210 -12.33 -0.68 17.39
N ASN A 211 -13.20 0.17 17.97
CA ASN A 211 -14.48 0.56 17.38
C ASN A 211 -14.31 1.70 16.35
N ASP A 212 -15.36 2.03 15.59
CA ASP A 212 -15.24 2.99 14.48
C ASP A 212 -14.81 4.40 14.93
N GLU A 213 -15.20 4.84 16.13
CA GLU A 213 -14.70 6.06 16.75
C GLU A 213 -13.17 6.00 16.97
N ALA A 214 -12.66 4.97 17.65
CA ALA A 214 -11.22 4.82 17.91
C ALA A 214 -10.41 4.66 16.62
N LYS A 215 -10.95 3.92 15.63
CA LYS A 215 -10.37 3.81 14.29
C LYS A 215 -10.25 5.17 13.61
N SER A 216 -11.31 5.98 13.67
CA SER A 216 -11.34 7.29 13.05
C SER A 216 -10.33 8.23 13.69
N GLU A 217 -10.26 8.26 15.03
CA GLU A 217 -9.30 9.07 15.77
C GLU A 217 -7.85 8.67 15.46
N TRP A 218 -7.56 7.36 15.46
CA TRP A 218 -6.25 6.86 15.06
C TRP A 218 -5.89 7.26 13.62
N LEU A 219 -6.83 7.15 12.68
CA LEU A 219 -6.61 7.50 11.28
C LEU A 219 -6.29 8.98 11.11
N ILE A 220 -7.04 9.88 11.76
CA ILE A 220 -6.77 11.33 11.72
C ILE A 220 -5.42 11.64 12.37
N ASN A 221 -5.15 11.09 13.55
CA ASN A 221 -3.89 11.33 14.25
C ASN A 221 -2.67 10.84 13.45
N SER A 222 -2.81 9.74 12.71
CA SER A 222 -1.76 9.19 11.84
C SER A 222 -1.47 10.06 10.61
N LEU A 223 -2.36 11.01 10.30
CA LEU A 223 -2.22 11.94 9.18
C LEU A 223 -1.87 13.36 9.61
N THR A 224 -1.80 13.64 10.92
CA THR A 224 -1.41 14.96 11.45
C THR A 224 -0.08 15.41 10.85
N GLY A 225 -0.08 16.57 10.18
CA GLY A 225 1.10 17.12 9.51
C GLY A 225 1.39 16.55 8.12
N SER A 226 0.54 15.65 7.61
CA SER A 226 0.59 15.20 6.21
C SER A 226 -0.32 16.06 5.32
N LEU A 227 0.00 16.17 4.03
CA LEU A 227 -0.83 16.85 3.04
C LEU A 227 -1.89 15.91 2.42
N LEU A 228 -2.31 14.87 3.16
CA LEU A 228 -3.14 13.77 2.64
C LEU A 228 -4.60 13.82 3.10
N GLU A 229 -4.97 14.83 3.90
CA GLU A 229 -6.37 15.10 4.28
C GLU A 229 -7.31 15.25 3.06
N PRO A 230 -6.92 15.90 1.94
CA PRO A 230 -7.74 15.96 0.74
C PRO A 230 -8.14 14.58 0.20
N GLN A 231 -7.18 13.65 0.11
CA GLN A 231 -7.39 12.29 -0.38
C GLN A 231 -8.33 11.53 0.56
N LEU A 232 -8.09 11.62 1.88
CA LEU A 232 -8.93 10.98 2.88
C LEU A 232 -10.37 11.50 2.79
N PHE A 233 -10.55 12.82 2.72
CA PHE A 233 -11.85 13.45 2.57
C PHE A 233 -12.61 12.92 1.34
N VAL A 234 -11.99 12.95 0.16
CA VAL A 234 -12.64 12.54 -1.09
C VAL A 234 -13.07 11.07 -1.02
N ILE A 235 -12.22 10.18 -0.50
CA ILE A 235 -12.53 8.76 -0.36
C ILE A 235 -13.72 8.56 0.58
N MET A 236 -13.68 9.16 1.79
CA MET A 236 -14.73 8.97 2.79
C MET A 236 -16.05 9.62 2.36
N TYR A 237 -16.01 10.80 1.73
CA TYR A 237 -17.20 11.47 1.20
C TYR A 237 -17.90 10.64 0.13
N LYS A 238 -17.14 10.11 -0.84
CA LYS A 238 -17.70 9.28 -1.92
C LYS A 238 -18.20 7.93 -1.41
N MET A 239 -17.55 7.33 -0.41
CA MET A 239 -18.02 6.08 0.19
C MET A 239 -19.25 6.28 1.08
N ASN A 240 -19.33 7.38 1.82
CA ASN A 240 -20.50 7.74 2.62
C ASN A 240 -21.74 8.05 1.75
N SER A 241 -21.51 8.68 0.59
CA SER A 241 -22.58 8.98 -0.38
C SER A 241 -23.15 7.73 -1.05
N LYS A 242 -22.40 6.62 -1.07
CA LYS A 242 -22.91 5.31 -1.49
C LYS A 242 -23.63 4.67 -0.31
N GLN A 243 -24.90 4.36 -0.46
CA GLN A 243 -25.80 3.84 0.60
C GLN A 243 -25.33 2.55 1.33
N HIS A 244 -24.19 1.97 0.95
CA HIS A 244 -23.65 0.72 1.50
C HIS A 244 -22.62 0.91 2.63
N HIS A 245 -22.12 2.13 2.90
CA HIS A 245 -21.05 2.37 3.89
C HIS A 245 -21.34 3.54 4.83
N THR A 246 -22.48 3.52 5.52
CA THR A 246 -22.99 4.67 6.31
C THR A 246 -22.39 4.79 7.72
N GLY A 247 -21.47 3.91 8.14
CA GLY A 247 -20.89 3.89 9.50
C GLY A 247 -19.53 4.58 9.56
N PHE A 248 -18.47 3.80 9.36
CA PHE A 248 -17.08 4.26 9.46
C PHE A 248 -16.75 5.52 8.63
N PRO A 249 -17.13 5.64 7.34
CA PRO A 249 -16.90 6.88 6.57
C PRO A 249 -17.52 8.13 7.18
N ALA A 250 -18.75 8.04 7.69
CA ALA A 250 -19.45 9.17 8.31
C ALA A 250 -18.73 9.65 9.58
N ILE A 251 -18.23 8.70 10.39
CA ILE A 251 -17.49 8.99 11.62
C ILE A 251 -16.15 9.67 11.28
N VAL A 252 -15.43 9.18 10.26
CA VAL A 252 -14.19 9.82 9.80
C VAL A 252 -14.44 11.24 9.30
N LEU A 253 -15.50 11.48 8.51
CA LEU A 253 -15.86 12.83 8.06
C LEU A 253 -16.20 13.77 9.23
N LYS A 254 -16.86 13.26 10.26
CA LYS A 254 -17.16 14.03 11.48
C LYS A 254 -15.88 14.43 12.23
N GLN A 255 -14.90 13.52 12.33
CA GLN A 255 -13.61 13.82 12.96
C GLN A 255 -12.78 14.80 12.13
N LEU A 256 -12.76 14.65 10.79
CA LEU A 256 -12.12 15.62 9.90
C LEU A 256 -12.73 17.02 10.06
N ALA A 257 -14.07 17.12 10.10
CA ALA A 257 -14.74 18.39 10.32
C ALA A 257 -14.32 19.05 11.64
N LYS A 258 -14.25 18.27 12.74
CA LYS A 258 -13.75 18.76 14.02
C LYS A 258 -12.29 19.23 13.92
N HIS A 259 -11.43 18.44 13.28
CA HIS A 259 -10.02 18.77 13.08
C HIS A 259 -9.84 20.11 12.33
N TRP A 260 -10.56 20.31 11.22
CA TRP A 260 -10.51 21.55 10.44
C TRP A 260 -11.03 22.77 11.20
N GLN A 261 -12.09 22.59 11.99
CA GLN A 261 -12.65 23.67 12.82
C GLN A 261 -11.69 24.07 13.95
N GLU A 262 -10.92 23.13 14.47
CA GLU A 262 -9.89 23.38 15.50
C GLU A 262 -8.56 23.90 14.90
N SER A 263 -8.33 23.69 13.60
CA SER A 263 -7.09 24.05 12.90
C SER A 263 -7.37 24.89 11.63
N PRO A 264 -7.46 26.22 11.75
CA PRO A 264 -7.72 27.11 10.62
C PRO A 264 -6.72 26.94 9.46
N SER A 265 -5.44 26.67 9.75
CA SER A 265 -4.42 26.44 8.71
C SER A 265 -4.69 25.16 7.92
N SER A 266 -5.01 24.05 8.59
CA SER A 266 -5.34 22.77 7.92
C SER A 266 -6.59 22.90 7.05
N SER A 267 -7.63 23.62 7.55
CA SER A 267 -8.83 23.90 6.75
C SER A 267 -8.49 24.70 5.47
N TYR A 268 -7.66 25.73 5.58
CA TYR A 268 -7.25 26.57 4.47
C TYR A 268 -6.42 25.78 3.43
N ASP A 269 -5.40 25.04 3.90
CA ASP A 269 -4.50 24.26 3.05
C ASP A 269 -5.26 23.15 2.30
N THR A 270 -6.19 22.47 2.99
CA THR A 270 -7.04 21.44 2.38
C THR A 270 -7.99 22.04 1.34
N ALA A 271 -8.60 23.19 1.62
CA ALA A 271 -9.48 23.88 0.68
C ALA A 271 -8.75 24.22 -0.64
N LEU A 272 -7.55 24.76 -0.52
CA LEU A 272 -6.70 25.16 -1.65
C LEU A 272 -6.21 23.94 -2.43
N THR A 273 -5.75 22.91 -1.72
CA THR A 273 -5.25 21.67 -2.33
C THR A 273 -6.35 20.96 -3.12
N LEU A 274 -7.56 20.84 -2.56
CA LEU A 274 -8.71 20.28 -3.27
C LEU A 274 -9.06 21.10 -4.51
N PHE A 275 -9.04 22.43 -4.41
CA PHE A 275 -9.31 23.31 -5.55
C PHE A 275 -8.34 23.06 -6.71
N GLN A 276 -7.04 23.02 -6.42
CA GLN A 276 -5.98 22.75 -7.40
C GLN A 276 -6.07 21.33 -7.97
N GLN A 277 -6.27 20.32 -7.12
CA GLN A 277 -6.32 18.93 -7.55
C GLN A 277 -7.56 18.61 -8.39
N PHE A 278 -8.70 19.27 -8.14
CA PHE A 278 -9.87 19.16 -9.01
C PHE A 278 -9.70 19.88 -10.36
N GLN A 279 -8.60 20.64 -10.54
CA GLN A 279 -8.24 21.33 -11.78
C GLN A 279 -9.36 22.24 -12.30
N PHE A 280 -10.10 22.90 -11.39
CA PHE A 280 -11.21 23.78 -11.77
C PHE A 280 -10.76 24.92 -12.71
N GLU A 281 -9.50 25.33 -12.64
CA GLU A 281 -8.86 26.32 -13.52
C GLU A 281 -8.85 25.94 -15.02
N LYS A 282 -8.88 24.63 -15.34
CA LYS A 282 -8.81 24.10 -16.71
C LYS A 282 -10.18 23.91 -17.34
N LEU A 283 -11.25 24.24 -16.60
CA LEU A 283 -12.61 24.09 -17.07
C LEU A 283 -12.94 25.20 -18.08
N PRO A 284 -13.42 24.85 -19.29
CA PRO A 284 -13.84 25.84 -20.28
C PRO A 284 -14.96 26.74 -19.75
N ALA A 285 -14.96 28.01 -20.15
CA ALA A 285 -16.04 28.92 -19.81
C ALA A 285 -17.34 28.45 -20.48
N GLY A 286 -18.37 28.15 -19.68
CA GLY A 286 -19.68 27.75 -20.18
C GLY A 286 -19.86 26.24 -20.43
N VAL A 287 -19.03 25.37 -19.85
CA VAL A 287 -19.35 23.93 -19.85
C VAL A 287 -20.64 23.72 -19.07
N ASN A 288 -21.65 23.22 -19.77
CA ASN A 288 -22.86 22.69 -19.16
C ASN A 288 -22.48 21.38 -18.47
N ASN A 289 -22.14 21.46 -17.18
CA ASN A 289 -22.38 20.40 -16.20
C ASN A 289 -22.03 18.99 -16.70
N ASP A 290 -20.80 18.74 -17.14
CA ASP A 290 -20.35 17.36 -17.27
C ASP A 290 -20.47 16.71 -15.89
N GLN A 291 -21.05 15.50 -15.85
CA GLN A 291 -21.39 14.84 -14.58
C GLN A 291 -20.16 14.62 -13.69
N TYR A 292 -18.96 14.61 -14.28
CA TYR A 292 -17.68 14.57 -13.58
C TYR A 292 -17.33 15.90 -12.88
N GLU A 293 -17.53 17.03 -13.55
CA GLU A 293 -17.23 18.38 -13.04
C GLU A 293 -18.18 18.74 -11.89
N LEU A 294 -19.46 18.41 -12.02
CA LEU A 294 -20.45 18.50 -10.94
C LEU A 294 -20.03 17.69 -9.71
N ASN A 295 -19.52 16.47 -9.91
CA ASN A 295 -19.10 15.58 -8.82
C ASN A 295 -17.91 16.12 -8.01
N CYS A 296 -16.97 16.82 -8.65
CA CYS A 296 -15.84 17.48 -7.99
C CYS A 296 -16.31 18.76 -7.27
N LEU A 297 -17.15 19.55 -7.92
CA LEU A 297 -17.76 20.75 -7.34
C LEU A 297 -18.56 20.43 -6.08
N ASP A 298 -19.40 19.40 -6.11
CA ASP A 298 -20.21 18.96 -4.97
C ASP A 298 -19.34 18.48 -3.81
N SER A 299 -18.25 17.76 -4.12
CA SER A 299 -17.29 17.31 -3.10
C SER A 299 -16.59 18.51 -2.45
N TRP A 300 -16.21 19.52 -3.23
CA TRP A 300 -15.58 20.72 -2.71
C TRP A 300 -16.54 21.56 -1.85
N LYS A 301 -17.80 21.73 -2.29
CA LYS A 301 -18.84 22.40 -1.49
C LYS A 301 -19.09 21.66 -0.17
N ALA A 302 -19.19 20.34 -0.21
CA ALA A 302 -19.34 19.52 0.99
C ALA A 302 -18.16 19.67 1.95
N PHE A 303 -16.93 19.80 1.43
CA PHE A 303 -15.76 20.11 2.26
C PHE A 303 -15.92 21.48 2.94
N ILE A 304 -16.26 22.53 2.20
CA ILE A 304 -16.43 23.88 2.75
C ILE A 304 -17.48 23.90 3.86
N ASP A 305 -18.62 23.24 3.64
CA ASP A 305 -19.69 23.10 4.63
C ASP A 305 -19.23 22.37 5.90
N LEU A 306 -18.36 21.37 5.79
CA LEU A 306 -17.83 20.62 6.94
C LEU A 306 -16.76 21.41 7.70
N ALA A 307 -15.80 22.00 6.98
CA ALA A 307 -14.66 22.70 7.55
C ALA A 307 -15.05 24.02 8.21
N TYR A 308 -15.96 24.78 7.58
CA TYR A 308 -16.38 26.10 8.07
C TYR A 308 -17.78 26.09 8.67
N GLY A 309 -18.58 25.04 8.50
CA GLY A 309 -19.96 25.02 9.02
C GLY A 309 -20.89 26.00 8.29
N LYS A 310 -22.21 25.84 8.48
CA LYS A 310 -23.22 26.71 7.85
C LYS A 310 -23.26 28.14 8.41
N GLN A 311 -22.48 28.44 9.45
CA GLN A 311 -22.57 29.69 10.23
C GLN A 311 -21.22 30.39 10.42
N THR A 312 -20.11 29.90 9.86
CA THR A 312 -18.81 30.56 10.04
C THR A 312 -18.38 31.22 8.73
N SER A 313 -17.88 32.46 8.82
CA SER A 313 -17.40 33.20 7.67
C SER A 313 -16.17 32.50 7.08
N ILE A 314 -16.30 32.05 5.83
CA ILE A 314 -15.17 31.53 5.06
C ILE A 314 -14.11 32.66 4.96
N PRO A 315 -12.83 32.40 5.23
CA PRO A 315 -11.81 33.44 5.21
C PRO A 315 -11.74 34.14 3.84
N VAL A 316 -11.82 35.47 3.83
CA VAL A 316 -11.72 36.28 2.60
C VAL A 316 -10.41 36.05 1.86
N SER A 317 -9.32 35.76 2.60
CA SER A 317 -8.02 35.39 2.02
C SER A 317 -8.12 34.13 1.15
N LEU A 318 -8.80 33.08 1.62
CA LEU A 318 -9.01 31.84 0.86
C LEU A 318 -9.78 32.12 -0.44
N LEU A 319 -10.84 32.95 -0.36
CA LEU A 319 -11.61 33.34 -1.53
C LEU A 319 -10.77 34.10 -2.55
N ASN A 320 -9.95 35.05 -2.08
CA ASN A 320 -9.05 35.79 -2.95
C ASN A 320 -8.02 34.88 -3.63
N ASP A 321 -7.50 33.87 -2.95
CA ASP A 321 -6.50 32.97 -3.53
C ASP A 321 -7.12 31.97 -4.51
N ILE A 322 -8.35 31.52 -4.26
CA ILE A 322 -9.15 30.76 -5.23
C ILE A 322 -9.45 31.61 -6.48
N VAL A 323 -9.84 32.87 -6.30
CA VAL A 323 -10.09 33.82 -7.40
C VAL A 323 -8.86 33.99 -8.28
N LYS A 324 -7.68 34.12 -7.69
CA LYS A 324 -6.42 34.26 -8.43
C LYS A 324 -6.04 33.00 -9.22
N GLN A 325 -6.50 31.83 -8.78
CA GLN A 325 -6.10 30.54 -9.37
C GLN A 325 -7.07 30.05 -10.46
N GLY A 326 -8.35 30.44 -10.44
CA GLY A 326 -9.35 29.92 -11.37
C GLY A 326 -9.71 30.85 -12.56
N ASN A 327 -10.27 30.28 -13.63
CA ASN A 327 -10.82 31.03 -14.78
C ASN A 327 -12.31 31.37 -14.59
N GLY A 328 -12.69 32.58 -15.03
CA GLY A 328 -13.84 33.38 -14.58
C GLY A 328 -15.27 32.87 -14.79
N ALA A 329 -15.55 31.59 -15.00
CA ALA A 329 -16.94 31.07 -15.03
C ALA A 329 -17.20 30.08 -13.89
N VAL A 330 -16.36 29.07 -13.73
CA VAL A 330 -16.50 28.08 -12.65
C VAL A 330 -16.14 28.68 -11.30
N THR A 331 -15.08 29.49 -11.26
CA THR A 331 -14.73 30.26 -10.06
C THR A 331 -15.88 31.15 -9.62
N TYR A 332 -16.62 31.77 -10.55
CA TYR A 332 -17.78 32.60 -10.22
C TYR A 332 -18.97 31.77 -9.72
N ALA A 333 -19.29 30.62 -10.32
CA ALA A 333 -20.36 29.74 -9.81
C ALA A 333 -20.03 29.15 -8.42
N MET A 334 -18.75 28.88 -8.14
CA MET A 334 -18.26 28.47 -6.82
C MET A 334 -18.35 29.60 -5.81
N LEU A 335 -17.92 30.81 -6.21
CA LEU A 335 -18.01 32.00 -5.40
C LEU A 335 -19.47 32.41 -5.15
N GLU A 336 -20.40 32.27 -6.10
CA GLU A 336 -21.82 32.55 -5.87
C GLU A 336 -22.41 31.69 -4.75
N HIS A 337 -22.03 30.41 -4.69
CA HIS A 337 -22.46 29.52 -3.61
C HIS A 337 -21.90 29.97 -2.25
N ILE A 338 -20.63 30.39 -2.21
CA ILE A 338 -19.99 30.88 -0.98
C ILE A 338 -20.50 32.27 -0.59
N TRP A 339 -20.66 33.17 -1.56
CA TRP A 339 -21.09 34.55 -1.36
C TRP A 339 -22.54 34.61 -0.90
N ALA A 340 -23.39 33.68 -1.34
CA ALA A 340 -24.72 33.48 -0.78
C ALA A 340 -24.68 33.10 0.71
N VAL A 341 -23.73 32.25 1.13
CA VAL A 341 -23.53 31.86 2.54
C VAL A 341 -22.97 33.03 3.37
N VAL A 342 -22.00 33.77 2.84
CA VAL A 342 -21.37 34.93 3.50
C VAL A 342 -22.35 36.10 3.65
N LEU A 343 -23.07 36.49 2.58
CA LEU A 343 -24.07 37.57 2.63
C LEU A 343 -25.24 37.25 3.56
N TRP A 344 -25.72 36.01 3.56
CA TRP A 344 -26.79 35.60 4.48
C TRP A 344 -26.35 35.75 5.94
N HIS A 345 -25.08 35.46 6.23
CA HIS A 345 -24.53 35.61 7.56
C HIS A 345 -24.31 37.07 7.96
N GLU A 346 -23.76 37.92 7.09
CA GLU A 346 -23.63 39.36 7.35
C GLU A 346 -24.98 40.04 7.59
N GLN A 347 -26.00 39.66 6.82
CA GLN A 347 -27.38 40.14 7.01
C GLN A 347 -27.99 39.64 8.32
N ALA A 348 -27.81 38.36 8.67
CA ALA A 348 -28.30 37.79 9.92
C ALA A 348 -27.61 38.40 11.16
N THR A 349 -26.33 38.74 11.04
CA THR A 349 -25.54 39.34 12.13
C THR A 349 -25.91 40.81 12.32
N SER A 350 -26.05 41.55 11.21
CA SER A 350 -26.54 42.94 11.22
C SER A 350 -27.98 43.05 11.72
N ALA A 351 -28.86 42.10 11.37
CA ALA A 351 -30.23 42.03 11.90
C ALA A 351 -30.25 41.80 13.41
N LYS A 352 -29.40 40.91 13.95
CA LYS A 352 -29.27 40.67 15.40
C LYS A 352 -28.70 41.88 16.15
N GLU A 353 -27.78 42.62 15.56
CA GLU A 353 -27.26 43.87 16.15
C GLU A 353 -28.29 44.99 16.16
N LEU A 354 -29.08 45.14 15.08
CA LEU A 354 -30.20 46.07 15.01
C LEU A 354 -31.29 45.73 16.04
N GLU A 355 -31.59 44.44 16.22
CA GLU A 355 -32.54 43.99 17.23
C GLU A 355 -32.06 44.28 18.67
N LYS A 356 -30.77 44.07 18.95
CA LYS A 356 -30.14 44.45 20.23
C LYS A 356 -30.21 45.96 20.47
N ARG A 357 -29.94 46.79 19.45
CA ARG A 357 -30.04 48.26 19.55
C ARG A 357 -31.49 48.73 19.77
N SER A 358 -32.47 48.03 19.21
CA SER A 358 -33.90 48.34 19.41
C SER A 358 -34.45 47.96 20.80
N LYS A 359 -33.75 47.07 21.52
CA LYS A 359 -34.14 46.55 22.85
C LYS A 359 -33.35 47.17 24.02
N SER A 360 -32.38 48.04 23.74
CA SER A 360 -31.69 48.84 24.77
C SER A 360 -32.59 50.03 25.17
N PRO A 361 -32.99 50.18 26.44
CA PRO A 361 -33.78 51.32 26.88
C PRO A 361 -32.93 52.59 26.80
N SER A 362 -33.46 53.62 26.16
CA SER A 362 -32.96 55.00 26.17
C SER A 362 -33.05 55.63 27.56
#